data_AF-A0A017TIR8-F1
#
_entry.id   AF-A0A017TIR8-F1
#
_cell.length_a   1.000
_cell.length_b   1.000
_cell.length_c   1.000
_cell.angle_alpha   90.00
_cell.angle_beta   90.00
_cell.angle_gamma   90.00
#
_symmetry.space_group_name_H-M   'P 1'
#
loop_
_entity.id
_entity.type
_entity.pdbx_description
1 polymer ?
#
loop_
_entity_poly.entity_id
_entity_poly.type
_entity_poly.pdbx_seq_one_letter_code
_entity_poly.pdbx_strand_id
1 'polypeptide(L)'
;MAGEAPAIQQARTDANTKWPNRNKKSDGTWGDKKHQERASDHNTGDAIDITHDPASGADGDKIAAIAIRDPRVKYVIWNRRMYTPGTGGWVPYKHRDKMPHDKHVHISVKKAARAETTSWGWLKDEPAPSINVPGESTFEDAYRPPAPPKKKKKKAAPKANPGAKGKVAGRKIIVGEHSVVLGSAQHQAAHVESPHTGGGRIAKGSPTVFVGKKMLAFARIGDPTTDNLNVVTGKETVFIG
;
A
#
# COMPACT_ATOMS: atom_id res chain seq x y z
N MET A 1 20.58 4.84 30.19
CA MET A 1 20.06 5.15 28.84
C MET A 1 18.66 5.69 29.01
N ALA A 2 18.31 6.81 28.38
CA ALA A 2 16.93 7.31 28.41
C ALA A 2 16.03 6.26 27.71
N GLY A 3 14.98 5.80 28.37
CA GLY A 3 14.04 4.82 27.81
C GLY A 3 13.27 5.38 26.62
N GLU A 4 12.18 4.70 26.23
CA GLU A 4 11.28 5.21 25.21
C GLU A 4 10.78 6.63 25.54
N ALA A 5 10.75 7.52 24.55
CA ALA A 5 10.31 8.90 24.74
C ALA A 5 8.80 8.97 25.09
N PRO A 6 8.37 9.84 26.03
CA PRO A 6 6.95 10.08 26.30
C PRO A 6 6.13 10.43 25.04
N ALA A 7 6.67 11.21 24.10
CA ALA A 7 6.02 11.50 22.82
C ALA A 7 5.73 10.24 21.97
N ILE A 8 6.61 9.24 22.04
CA ILE A 8 6.46 7.95 21.35
C ILE A 8 5.43 7.08 22.07
N GLN A 9 5.44 7.07 23.41
CA GLN A 9 4.39 6.42 24.20
C GLN A 9 3.02 6.99 23.86
N GLN A 10 2.91 8.32 23.77
CA GLN A 10 1.68 9.00 23.38
C GLN A 10 1.25 8.61 21.97
N ALA A 11 2.16 8.56 21.00
CA ALA A 11 1.86 8.13 19.63
C ALA A 11 1.21 6.74 19.61
N ARG A 12 1.79 5.80 20.34
CA ARG A 12 1.26 4.44 20.44
C ARG A 12 -0.09 4.39 21.13
N THR A 13 -0.25 5.12 22.24
CA THR A 13 -1.53 5.21 22.96
C THR A 13 -2.63 5.75 22.03
N ASP A 14 -2.37 6.87 21.36
CA ASP A 14 -3.33 7.49 20.45
C ASP A 14 -3.68 6.58 19.26
N ALA A 15 -2.70 5.88 18.70
CA ALA A 15 -2.93 4.93 17.61
C ALA A 15 -3.76 3.72 18.07
N ASN A 16 -3.56 3.25 19.30
CA ASN A 16 -4.37 2.18 19.89
C ASN A 16 -5.78 2.66 20.24
N THR A 17 -5.94 3.93 20.62
CA THR A 17 -7.26 4.54 20.84
C THR A 17 -8.02 4.69 19.52
N LYS A 18 -7.39 5.22 18.46
CA LYS A 18 -8.05 5.43 17.16
C LYS A 18 -8.38 4.13 16.45
N TRP A 19 -7.48 3.15 16.53
CA TRP A 19 -7.59 1.87 15.82
C TRP A 19 -7.38 0.70 16.78
N PRO A 20 -8.30 0.45 17.71
CA PRO A 20 -8.13 -0.56 18.76
C PRO A 20 -7.89 -1.97 18.22
N ASN A 21 -8.56 -2.28 17.10
CA ASN A 21 -8.53 -3.60 16.46
C ASN A 21 -7.40 -3.76 15.44
N ARG A 22 -6.54 -2.75 15.22
CA ARG A 22 -5.46 -2.88 14.24
C ARG A 22 -4.49 -3.98 14.62
N ASN A 23 -3.98 -4.64 13.60
CA ASN A 23 -2.82 -5.50 13.69
C ASN A 23 -1.63 -4.69 14.25
N LYS A 24 -0.84 -5.34 15.11
CA LYS A 24 0.36 -4.78 15.76
C LYS A 24 1.63 -5.57 15.43
N LYS A 25 1.56 -6.52 14.49
CA LYS A 25 2.66 -7.45 14.13
C LYS A 25 3.93 -6.73 13.65
N SER A 26 3.77 -5.54 13.08
CA SER A 26 4.89 -4.72 12.60
C SER A 26 5.07 -3.47 13.45
N ASP A 27 4.46 -3.42 14.64
CA ASP A 27 4.77 -2.37 15.60
C ASP A 27 6.17 -2.58 16.13
N GLY A 28 6.90 -1.48 16.19
CA GLY A 28 8.28 -1.43 16.63
C GLY A 28 8.41 -0.26 17.57
N THR A 29 8.75 -0.56 18.81
CA THR A 29 9.02 0.47 19.82
C THR A 29 10.14 -0.05 20.70
N TRP A 30 11.30 0.59 20.61
CA TRP A 30 12.48 0.31 21.41
C TRP A 30 13.14 -1.06 21.17
N GLY A 31 14.39 -1.03 20.68
CA GLY A 31 15.41 -2.03 20.99
C GLY A 31 15.12 -3.49 20.66
N ASP A 32 14.33 -3.82 19.62
CA ASP A 32 14.29 -5.21 19.16
C ASP A 32 15.71 -5.68 18.77
N LYS A 33 15.99 -6.97 18.92
CA LYS A 33 17.33 -7.53 18.71
C LYS A 33 17.90 -7.21 17.31
N LYS A 34 17.03 -7.02 16.30
CA LYS A 34 17.41 -6.67 14.92
C LYS A 34 17.71 -5.18 14.73
N HIS A 35 17.29 -4.32 15.65
CA HIS A 35 17.55 -2.88 15.65
C HIS A 35 18.80 -2.52 16.45
N GLN A 36 19.13 -3.28 17.50
CA GLN A 36 20.34 -3.08 18.29
C GLN A 36 21.65 -3.24 17.49
N GLU A 37 21.62 -3.98 16.37
CA GLU A 37 22.77 -4.20 15.49
C GLU A 37 23.08 -3.02 14.54
N ARG A 38 22.27 -1.93 14.55
CA ARG A 38 22.42 -0.79 13.63
C ARG A 38 22.14 0.55 14.30
N ALA A 39 22.70 1.63 13.77
CA ALA A 39 22.32 2.98 14.17
C ALA A 39 20.85 3.24 13.78
N SER A 40 19.97 3.40 14.78
CA SER A 40 18.54 3.63 14.61
C SER A 40 18.00 4.48 15.75
N ASP A 41 17.07 5.40 15.46
CA ASP A 41 16.37 6.19 16.48
C ASP A 41 15.49 5.31 17.40
N HIS A 42 15.20 4.07 16.99
CA HIS A 42 14.63 3.03 17.87
C HIS A 42 15.53 2.67 19.05
N ASN A 43 16.86 2.80 18.90
CA ASN A 43 17.81 2.49 19.98
C ASN A 43 17.96 3.63 20.99
N THR A 44 17.53 4.83 20.62
CA THR A 44 17.44 5.98 21.53
C THR A 44 16.02 6.19 22.05
N GLY A 45 15.04 5.42 21.56
CA GLY A 45 13.64 5.55 21.96
C GLY A 45 12.94 6.76 21.37
N ASP A 46 13.47 7.29 20.27
CA ASP A 46 12.94 8.44 19.55
C ASP A 46 12.06 8.03 18.35
N ALA A 47 11.82 6.73 18.14
CA ALA A 47 11.05 6.26 16.99
C ALA A 47 9.97 5.23 17.34
N ILE A 48 8.96 5.17 16.47
CA ILE A 48 7.87 4.22 16.48
C ILE A 48 7.59 3.71 15.07
N ASP A 49 7.30 2.43 14.97
CA ASP A 49 6.68 1.84 13.79
C ASP A 49 5.21 1.58 14.11
N ILE A 50 4.29 2.12 13.29
CA ILE A 50 2.86 1.82 13.38
C ILE A 50 2.51 0.89 12.22
N THR A 51 2.02 -0.32 12.53
CA THR A 51 1.62 -1.30 11.52
C THR A 51 0.61 -0.73 10.53
N HIS A 52 0.86 -0.95 9.24
CA HIS A 52 -0.09 -0.71 8.17
C HIS A 52 -1.15 -1.82 8.18
N ASP A 53 -2.35 -1.46 8.62
CA ASP A 53 -3.51 -2.34 8.65
C ASP A 53 -4.78 -1.57 8.21
N PRO A 54 -4.92 -1.33 6.90
CA PRO A 54 -6.03 -0.53 6.37
C PRO A 54 -7.39 -1.21 6.60
N ALA A 55 -7.43 -2.55 6.74
CA ALA A 55 -8.65 -3.30 7.07
C ALA A 55 -9.24 -2.91 8.43
N SER A 56 -8.39 -2.45 9.36
CA SER A 56 -8.78 -1.97 10.69
C SER A 56 -8.71 -0.44 10.81
N GLY A 57 -8.60 0.26 9.67
CA GLY A 57 -8.54 1.73 9.61
C GLY A 57 -7.13 2.34 9.77
N ALA A 58 -6.14 1.57 10.21
CA ALA A 58 -4.74 2.01 10.38
C ALA A 58 -4.00 2.03 9.03
N ASP A 59 -4.45 2.89 8.12
CA ASP A 59 -3.87 3.06 6.80
C ASP A 59 -2.55 3.83 6.88
N GLY A 60 -1.51 3.28 6.24
CA GLY A 60 -0.16 3.80 6.30
C GLY A 60 -0.02 5.11 5.54
N ASP A 61 -0.78 5.28 4.44
CA ASP A 61 -0.77 6.55 3.71
C ASP A 61 -1.38 7.67 4.56
N LYS A 62 -2.45 7.38 5.30
CA LYS A 62 -3.11 8.35 6.19
C LYS A 62 -2.25 8.68 7.41
N ILE A 63 -1.67 7.66 8.05
CA ILE A 63 -0.76 7.82 9.19
C ILE A 63 0.44 8.68 8.76
N ALA A 64 1.08 8.36 7.64
CA ALA A 64 2.22 9.11 7.12
C ALA A 64 1.83 10.55 6.78
N ALA A 65 0.69 10.78 6.11
CA ALA A 65 0.22 12.12 5.77
C ALA A 65 -0.03 12.99 7.01
N ILE A 66 -0.54 12.41 8.09
CA ILE A 66 -0.71 13.12 9.37
C ILE A 66 0.65 13.37 10.02
N ALA A 67 1.52 12.36 10.06
CA ALA A 67 2.82 12.44 10.73
C ALA A 67 3.76 13.50 10.10
N ILE A 68 3.81 13.61 8.76
CA ILE A 68 4.69 14.59 8.10
C ILE A 68 4.34 16.06 8.40
N ARG A 69 3.16 16.30 8.98
CA ARG A 69 2.66 17.62 9.39
C ARG A 69 2.78 17.87 10.91
N ASP A 70 3.26 16.89 11.66
CA ASP A 70 3.42 17.02 13.11
C ASP A 70 4.76 17.71 13.46
N PRO A 71 4.76 18.79 14.26
CA PRO A 71 5.97 19.56 14.55
C PRO A 71 7.04 18.78 15.32
N ARG A 72 6.66 17.67 15.99
CA ARG A 72 7.58 16.81 16.74
C ARG A 72 8.43 15.94 15.82
N VAL A 73 7.98 15.70 14.59
CA VAL A 73 8.61 14.75 13.68
C VAL A 73 9.97 15.25 13.17
N LYS A 74 10.96 14.36 13.23
CA LYS A 74 12.30 14.50 12.67
C LYS A 74 12.34 13.96 11.23
N TYR A 75 11.75 12.79 10.99
CA TYR A 75 11.52 12.24 9.65
C TYR A 75 10.47 11.11 9.70
N VAL A 76 9.90 10.78 8.53
CA VAL A 76 8.99 9.64 8.32
C VAL A 76 9.53 8.76 7.20
N ILE A 77 9.44 7.44 7.34
CA ILE A 77 9.74 6.49 6.25
C ILE A 77 8.50 5.65 6.01
N TRP A 78 8.01 5.69 4.78
CA TRP A 78 6.82 4.96 4.38
C TRP A 78 6.89 4.59 2.90
N ASN A 79 6.56 3.33 2.61
CA ASN A 79 6.43 2.78 1.27
C ASN A 79 7.59 3.21 0.35
N ARG A 80 8.82 2.84 0.73
CA ARG A 80 10.07 3.07 -0.02
C ARG A 80 10.48 4.54 -0.15
N ARG A 81 9.81 5.44 0.56
CA ARG A 81 10.09 6.88 0.57
C ARG A 81 10.46 7.34 1.97
N MET A 82 11.17 8.44 2.05
CA MET A 82 11.51 9.15 3.28
C MET A 82 11.08 10.60 3.14
N TYR A 83 10.48 11.16 4.19
CA TYR A 83 10.17 12.57 4.30
C TYR A 83 10.95 13.16 5.46
N THR A 84 11.61 14.28 5.22
CA THR A 84 12.28 15.07 6.26
C THR A 84 11.70 16.49 6.20
N PRO A 85 11.20 17.05 7.31
CA PRO A 85 10.68 18.42 7.31
C PRO A 85 11.73 19.41 6.77
N GLY A 86 11.30 20.29 5.86
CA GLY A 86 12.17 21.30 5.24
C GLY A 86 12.96 20.84 4.00
N THR A 87 12.84 19.58 3.56
CA THR A 87 13.55 19.07 2.36
C THR A 87 12.71 19.08 1.07
N GLY A 88 11.56 19.76 1.07
CA GLY A 88 10.75 19.97 -0.15
C GLY A 88 9.86 18.80 -0.59
N GLY A 89 9.87 17.66 0.12
CA GLY A 89 8.98 16.54 -0.20
C GLY A 89 9.51 15.17 0.19
N TRP A 90 8.83 14.13 -0.30
CA TRP A 90 9.28 12.75 -0.19
C TRP A 90 10.45 12.51 -1.14
N VAL A 91 11.49 11.89 -0.62
CA VAL A 91 12.65 11.42 -1.39
C VAL A 91 12.75 9.90 -1.34
N PRO A 92 13.47 9.27 -2.27
CA PRO A 92 13.67 7.83 -2.25
C PRO A 92 14.38 7.40 -0.98
N TYR A 93 13.83 6.41 -0.29
CA TYR A 93 14.51 5.84 0.86
C TYR A 93 15.76 5.08 0.40
N LYS A 94 16.91 5.38 1.03
CA LYS A 94 18.22 4.82 0.69
C LYS A 94 18.24 3.29 0.67
N HIS A 95 17.49 2.65 1.58
CA HIS A 95 17.46 1.20 1.73
C HIS A 95 16.15 0.56 1.24
N ARG A 96 15.42 1.22 0.33
CA ARG A 96 14.09 0.82 -0.16
C ARG A 96 13.96 -0.63 -0.67
N ASP A 97 15.04 -1.21 -1.21
CA ASP A 97 15.00 -2.59 -1.73
C ASP A 97 15.10 -3.65 -0.63
N LYS A 98 15.81 -3.34 0.46
CA LYS A 98 16.03 -4.26 1.59
C LYS A 98 15.03 -4.04 2.72
N MET A 99 14.66 -2.79 2.95
CA MET A 99 13.81 -2.33 4.04
C MET A 99 12.74 -1.38 3.47
N PRO A 100 11.72 -1.92 2.80
CA PRO A 100 10.80 -1.11 2.03
C PRO A 100 9.82 -0.28 2.86
N HIS A 101 9.68 -0.53 4.16
CA HIS A 101 8.70 0.14 5.02
C HIS A 101 7.28 0.12 4.42
N ASP A 102 6.85 -1.04 3.90
CA ASP A 102 5.51 -1.25 3.30
C ASP A 102 4.58 -2.11 4.18
N LYS A 103 4.99 -2.30 5.45
CA LYS A 103 4.23 -3.02 6.50
C LYS A 103 3.95 -2.16 7.72
N HIS A 104 4.66 -1.05 7.87
CA HIS A 104 4.49 -0.09 8.94
C HIS A 104 4.96 1.28 8.46
N VAL A 105 4.45 2.33 9.07
CA VAL A 105 4.98 3.68 8.95
C VAL A 105 6.01 3.86 10.06
N HIS A 106 7.25 4.17 9.68
CA HIS A 106 8.29 4.52 10.64
C HIS A 106 8.27 6.02 10.87
N ILE A 107 8.17 6.45 12.13
CA ILE A 107 8.11 7.84 12.54
C ILE A 107 9.19 8.07 13.58
N SER A 108 10.09 9.01 13.32
CA SER A 108 11.10 9.47 14.28
C SER A 108 10.76 10.88 14.75
N VAL A 109 10.87 11.14 16.06
CA VAL A 109 10.67 12.46 16.67
C VAL A 109 12.00 13.15 16.99
N LYS A 110 11.98 14.47 17.05
CA LYS A 110 13.14 15.28 17.45
C LYS A 110 13.47 15.02 18.92
N LYS A 111 14.77 14.98 19.26
CA LYS A 111 15.21 14.87 20.67
C LYS A 111 14.62 15.95 21.57
N ALA A 112 14.49 17.19 21.06
CA ALA A 112 13.89 18.30 21.79
C ALA A 112 12.39 18.12 22.07
N ALA A 113 11.70 17.29 21.29
CA ALA A 113 10.26 17.04 21.39
C ALA A 113 9.91 15.77 22.18
N ARG A 114 10.90 15.11 22.81
CA ARG A 114 10.67 13.83 23.52
C ARG A 114 9.60 13.90 24.61
N ALA A 115 9.49 15.04 25.29
CA ALA A 115 8.52 15.26 26.36
C ALA A 115 7.13 15.68 25.86
N GLU A 116 6.94 15.93 24.56
CA GLU A 116 5.71 16.48 24.01
C GLU A 116 4.62 15.42 23.83
N THR A 117 3.71 15.35 24.79
CA THR A 117 2.61 14.38 24.87
C THR A 117 1.27 14.90 24.34
N THR A 118 1.27 15.99 23.57
CA THR A 118 0.07 16.45 22.89
C THR A 118 -0.50 15.35 21.98
N SER A 119 -1.83 15.23 21.92
CA SER A 119 -2.47 14.22 21.08
C SER A 119 -2.04 14.32 19.62
N TRP A 120 -1.80 13.17 19.00
CA TRP A 120 -1.49 13.08 17.58
C TRP A 120 -2.71 13.37 16.71
N GLY A 121 -2.45 13.90 15.51
CA GLY A 121 -3.50 14.35 14.59
C GLY A 121 -4.50 13.27 14.17
N TRP A 122 -4.18 11.98 14.28
CA TRP A 122 -5.11 10.89 13.94
C TRP A 122 -6.25 10.69 14.95
N LEU A 123 -6.17 11.31 16.13
CA LEU A 123 -7.32 11.38 17.05
C LEU A 123 -8.34 12.43 16.63
N LYS A 124 -7.97 13.36 15.74
CA LYS A 124 -8.94 14.30 15.19
C LYS A 124 -9.89 13.53 14.27
N ASP A 125 -11.18 13.84 14.33
CA ASP A 125 -12.19 13.29 13.42
C ASP A 125 -12.26 14.09 12.11
N GLU A 126 -11.08 14.29 11.53
CA GLU A 126 -10.89 14.99 10.27
C GLU A 126 -10.37 14.01 9.22
N PRO A 127 -10.73 14.18 7.94
CA PRO A 127 -10.12 13.40 6.88
C PRO A 127 -8.61 13.65 6.87
N ALA A 128 -7.84 12.57 6.76
CA ALA A 128 -6.40 12.70 6.64
C ALA A 128 -6.05 13.55 5.41
N PRO A 129 -5.10 14.48 5.51
CA PRO A 129 -4.67 15.28 4.37
C PRO A 129 -3.99 14.39 3.32
N SER A 130 -3.77 14.93 2.12
CA SER A 130 -2.98 14.24 1.10
C SER A 130 -1.61 13.87 1.62
N ILE A 131 -1.14 12.66 1.30
CA ILE A 131 0.23 12.25 1.61
C ILE A 131 1.27 13.06 0.82
N ASN A 132 0.90 13.55 -0.35
CA ASN A 132 1.76 14.42 -1.15
C ASN A 132 1.77 15.83 -0.54
N VAL A 133 2.94 16.47 -0.55
CA VAL A 133 3.05 17.87 -0.12
C VAL A 133 2.87 18.83 -1.30
N PRO A 134 2.18 19.98 -1.10
CA PRO A 134 2.04 20.97 -2.15
C PRO A 134 3.41 21.46 -2.66
N GLY A 135 3.59 21.48 -3.98
CA GLY A 135 4.86 21.90 -4.61
C GLY A 135 5.91 20.79 -4.78
N GLU A 136 5.57 19.54 -4.44
CA GLU A 136 6.44 18.38 -4.64
C GLU A 136 6.57 18.01 -6.13
N SER A 137 7.79 17.85 -6.63
CA SER A 137 8.05 17.18 -7.90
C SER A 137 7.91 15.67 -7.71
N THR A 138 6.95 15.05 -8.38
CA THR A 138 6.61 13.63 -8.24
C THR A 138 7.79 12.73 -8.63
N PHE A 139 8.36 12.02 -7.66
CA PHE A 139 9.39 11.00 -7.88
C PHE A 139 8.87 9.76 -8.65
N GLU A 140 7.55 9.65 -8.91
CA GLU A 140 6.93 8.47 -9.55
C GLU A 140 7.47 8.13 -10.94
N ASP A 141 8.12 9.07 -11.64
CA ASP A 141 8.68 8.84 -12.98
C ASP A 141 9.95 7.97 -13.02
N ALA A 142 10.63 7.72 -11.89
CA ALA A 142 11.99 7.15 -11.92
C ALA A 142 12.13 5.72 -11.34
N TYR A 143 11.17 5.21 -10.56
CA TYR A 143 11.33 3.89 -9.92
C TYR A 143 10.61 2.77 -10.68
N ARG A 144 11.38 2.03 -11.49
CA ARG A 144 10.97 0.75 -12.05
C ARG A 144 11.45 -0.38 -11.12
N PRO A 145 10.57 -1.16 -10.48
CA PRO A 145 11.03 -2.29 -9.67
C PRO A 145 11.84 -3.27 -10.51
N PRO A 146 12.88 -3.93 -9.94
CA PRO A 146 13.65 -4.93 -10.66
C PRO A 146 12.71 -6.04 -11.17
N ALA A 147 12.94 -6.47 -12.41
CA ALA A 147 12.15 -7.51 -13.04
C ALA A 147 12.11 -8.77 -12.15
N PRO A 148 10.97 -9.44 -12.01
CA PRO A 148 10.88 -10.67 -11.24
C PRO A 148 11.89 -11.70 -11.79
N PRO A 149 12.54 -12.50 -10.92
CA PRO A 149 13.47 -13.53 -11.37
C PRO A 149 12.77 -14.46 -12.37
N LYS A 150 13.42 -14.70 -13.52
CA LYS A 150 12.88 -15.55 -14.60
C LYS A 150 12.51 -16.93 -14.02
N LYS A 151 11.20 -17.20 -13.90
CA LYS A 151 10.70 -18.50 -13.44
C LYS A 151 11.10 -19.59 -14.43
N LYS A 152 11.73 -20.68 -13.96
CA LYS A 152 11.97 -21.88 -14.76
C LYS A 152 10.62 -22.43 -15.27
N LYS A 153 10.54 -22.74 -16.57
CA LYS A 153 9.34 -23.26 -17.23
C LYS A 153 8.84 -24.53 -16.51
N LYS A 154 7.63 -24.50 -15.95
CA LYS A 154 6.92 -25.73 -15.54
C LYS A 154 6.16 -26.28 -16.75
N LYS A 155 6.19 -27.61 -16.92
CA LYS A 155 5.51 -28.36 -17.99
C LYS A 155 4.00 -28.12 -17.96
N ALA A 156 3.39 -28.03 -19.15
CA ALA A 156 1.98 -27.76 -19.35
C ALA A 156 1.09 -28.95 -18.94
N ALA A 157 -0.08 -28.64 -18.37
CA ALA A 157 -1.17 -29.59 -18.13
C ALA A 157 -2.00 -29.82 -19.42
N PRO A 158 -2.74 -30.95 -19.55
CA PRO A 158 -3.31 -31.38 -20.81
C PRO A 158 -4.58 -30.61 -21.20
N LYS A 159 -4.80 -30.48 -22.52
CA LYS A 159 -5.90 -29.75 -23.15
C LYS A 159 -7.20 -30.57 -23.10
N ALA A 160 -8.33 -29.90 -22.82
CA ALA A 160 -9.67 -30.45 -23.00
C ALA A 160 -10.28 -30.02 -24.35
N ASN A 161 -11.10 -30.91 -24.92
CA ASN A 161 -11.67 -30.89 -26.27
C ASN A 161 -12.89 -29.95 -26.41
N PRO A 162 -13.21 -29.43 -27.60
CA PRO A 162 -14.27 -28.44 -27.79
C PRO A 162 -15.58 -29.07 -28.27
N GLY A 163 -16.70 -28.77 -27.62
CA GLY A 163 -18.02 -29.14 -28.12
C GLY A 163 -19.18 -28.70 -27.24
N ALA A 164 -19.79 -27.56 -27.58
CA ALA A 164 -21.24 -27.28 -27.49
C ALA A 164 -21.51 -25.78 -27.78
N LYS A 165 -22.13 -25.49 -28.92
CA LYS A 165 -22.70 -24.17 -29.23
C LYS A 165 -24.14 -24.11 -28.68
N GLY A 166 -24.29 -23.63 -27.45
CA GLY A 166 -25.54 -23.10 -26.93
C GLY A 166 -25.47 -21.57 -26.87
N LYS A 167 -26.60 -20.85 -26.88
CA LYS A 167 -26.64 -19.41 -26.65
C LYS A 167 -25.92 -19.09 -25.33
N VAL A 168 -24.70 -18.57 -25.43
CA VAL A 168 -23.79 -18.45 -24.29
C VAL A 168 -24.25 -17.24 -23.47
N ALA A 169 -24.86 -17.49 -22.31
CA ALA A 169 -25.01 -16.48 -21.27
C ALA A 169 -23.64 -15.80 -21.08
N GLY A 170 -23.61 -14.46 -21.06
CA GLY A 170 -22.37 -13.69 -21.04
C GLY A 170 -21.38 -14.24 -20.01
N ARG A 171 -20.14 -14.50 -20.45
CA ARG A 171 -19.09 -15.07 -19.58
C ARG A 171 -18.77 -14.05 -18.48
N LYS A 172 -18.69 -14.51 -17.24
CA LYS A 172 -18.44 -13.64 -16.08
C LYS A 172 -16.98 -13.72 -15.67
N ILE A 173 -16.39 -12.60 -15.29
CA ILE A 173 -15.11 -12.60 -14.57
C ILE A 173 -15.34 -13.29 -13.22
N ILE A 174 -14.50 -14.29 -12.93
CA ILE A 174 -14.64 -15.15 -11.73
C ILE A 174 -13.94 -14.51 -10.54
N VAL A 175 -12.73 -13.97 -10.76
CA VAL A 175 -11.87 -13.42 -9.71
C VAL A 175 -11.17 -12.16 -10.20
N GLY A 176 -11.22 -11.11 -9.38
CA GLY A 176 -10.45 -9.88 -9.56
C GLY A 176 -9.37 -9.74 -8.48
N GLU A 177 -8.74 -8.58 -8.42
CA GLU A 177 -7.79 -8.26 -7.37
C GLU A 177 -8.54 -8.09 -6.04
N HIS A 178 -8.24 -8.97 -5.09
CA HIS A 178 -8.91 -8.99 -3.79
C HIS A 178 -8.65 -7.74 -2.93
N SER A 179 -7.55 -7.01 -3.19
CA SER A 179 -7.18 -5.81 -2.43
C SER A 179 -7.79 -4.51 -2.94
N VAL A 180 -8.46 -4.54 -4.10
CA VAL A 180 -9.09 -3.35 -4.70
C VAL A 180 -10.52 -3.71 -5.04
N VAL A 181 -11.47 -3.01 -4.41
CA VAL A 181 -12.91 -3.21 -4.64
C VAL A 181 -13.56 -1.96 -5.19
N LEU A 182 -14.58 -2.14 -6.01
CA LEU A 182 -15.22 -1.10 -6.80
C LEU A 182 -16.73 -1.09 -6.58
N GLY A 183 -17.27 0.11 -6.41
CA GLY A 183 -18.70 0.37 -6.22
C GLY A 183 -19.22 -0.08 -4.85
N SER A 184 -20.49 0.24 -4.58
CA SER A 184 -21.17 -0.04 -3.30
C SER A 184 -21.24 -1.53 -2.95
N ALA A 185 -21.29 -2.41 -3.96
CA ALA A 185 -21.27 -3.86 -3.79
C ALA A 185 -19.86 -4.45 -3.64
N GLN A 186 -18.82 -3.61 -3.55
CA GLN A 186 -17.43 -3.99 -3.30
C GLN A 186 -16.92 -5.12 -4.22
N HIS A 187 -17.17 -4.99 -5.53
CA HIS A 187 -16.67 -5.98 -6.48
C HIS A 187 -15.17 -5.82 -6.69
N GLN A 188 -14.44 -6.93 -6.67
CA GLN A 188 -13.00 -6.93 -6.92
C GLN A 188 -12.67 -6.36 -8.30
N ALA A 189 -11.61 -5.55 -8.37
CA ALA A 189 -11.13 -4.95 -9.60
C ALA A 189 -10.59 -6.02 -10.54
N ALA A 190 -11.19 -6.18 -11.71
CA ALA A 190 -10.66 -7.08 -12.73
C ALA A 190 -9.35 -6.52 -13.32
N HIS A 191 -8.44 -7.41 -13.71
CA HIS A 191 -7.13 -7.06 -14.25
C HIS A 191 -6.68 -8.06 -15.31
N VAL A 192 -5.58 -7.76 -16.01
CA VAL A 192 -4.92 -8.74 -16.89
C VAL A 192 -4.64 -10.01 -16.10
N GLU A 193 -4.95 -11.17 -16.68
CA GLU A 193 -4.97 -12.50 -16.03
C GLU A 193 -6.23 -12.87 -15.23
N SER A 194 -7.18 -11.96 -14.97
CA SER A 194 -8.46 -12.33 -14.32
C SER A 194 -9.22 -13.36 -15.17
N PRO A 195 -9.53 -14.56 -14.64
CA PRO A 195 -10.18 -15.62 -15.39
C PRO A 195 -11.69 -15.37 -15.51
N HIS A 196 -12.30 -15.87 -16.58
CA HIS A 196 -13.75 -15.87 -16.75
C HIS A 196 -14.33 -17.29 -16.89
N THR A 197 -15.63 -17.44 -16.72
CA THR A 197 -16.35 -18.73 -16.68
C THR A 197 -16.24 -19.60 -17.94
N GLY A 198 -15.64 -19.09 -19.02
CA GLY A 198 -15.39 -19.83 -20.26
C GLY A 198 -13.97 -20.40 -20.37
N GLY A 199 -13.15 -20.29 -19.32
CA GLY A 199 -11.79 -20.85 -19.27
C GLY A 199 -10.69 -19.95 -19.83
N GLY A 200 -11.03 -18.80 -20.43
CA GLY A 200 -10.09 -17.75 -20.81
C GLY A 200 -9.86 -16.73 -19.68
N ARG A 201 -9.07 -15.70 -19.99
CA ARG A 201 -8.76 -14.60 -19.06
C ARG A 201 -8.58 -13.28 -19.81
N ILE A 202 -8.60 -12.18 -19.08
CA ILE A 202 -8.33 -10.84 -19.64
C ILE A 202 -6.88 -10.79 -20.14
N ALA A 203 -6.70 -10.36 -21.40
CA ALA A 203 -5.42 -10.40 -22.11
C ALA A 203 -4.70 -9.05 -22.16
N LYS A 204 -5.43 -7.93 -22.12
CA LYS A 204 -4.87 -6.58 -22.00
C LYS A 204 -5.66 -5.77 -20.98
N GLY A 205 -5.04 -4.72 -20.48
CA GLY A 205 -5.63 -3.78 -19.53
C GLY A 205 -5.15 -2.37 -19.81
N SER A 206 -5.44 -1.45 -18.89
CA SER A 206 -4.91 -0.09 -18.90
C SER A 206 -3.39 -0.07 -19.00
N PRO A 207 -2.81 0.78 -19.87
CA PRO A 207 -1.37 0.93 -19.97
C PRO A 207 -0.75 1.69 -18.78
N THR A 208 -1.57 2.36 -17.97
CA THR A 208 -1.12 3.30 -16.93
C THR A 208 -1.73 3.02 -15.56
N VAL A 209 -2.86 2.30 -15.49
CA VAL A 209 -3.53 1.98 -14.23
C VAL A 209 -3.39 0.49 -13.93
N PHE A 210 -2.79 0.19 -12.79
CA PHE A 210 -2.48 -1.16 -12.35
C PHE A 210 -3.11 -1.41 -10.98
N VAL A 211 -3.51 -2.66 -10.73
CA VAL A 211 -4.11 -3.06 -9.45
C VAL A 211 -3.40 -4.24 -8.83
N GLY A 212 -3.44 -4.23 -7.50
CA GLY A 212 -2.94 -5.32 -6.69
C GLY A 212 -1.43 -5.32 -6.53
N LYS A 213 -0.97 -6.22 -5.66
CA LYS A 213 0.46 -6.38 -5.35
C LYS A 213 1.30 -6.81 -6.56
N LYS A 214 0.67 -7.41 -7.56
CA LYS A 214 1.31 -7.83 -8.80
C LYS A 214 1.36 -6.71 -9.84
N MET A 215 0.77 -5.55 -9.56
CA MET A 215 0.66 -4.42 -10.49
C MET A 215 0.14 -4.89 -11.85
N LEU A 216 -0.99 -5.61 -11.85
CA LEU A 216 -1.59 -6.12 -13.06
C LEU A 216 -2.45 -5.02 -13.68
N ALA A 217 -2.33 -4.82 -14.98
CA ALA A 217 -3.07 -3.79 -15.72
C ALA A 217 -4.57 -3.92 -15.45
N PHE A 218 -5.21 -2.84 -15.01
CA PHE A 218 -6.62 -2.79 -14.69
C PHE A 218 -7.45 -3.07 -15.95
N ALA A 219 -8.47 -3.92 -15.85
CA ALA A 219 -9.29 -4.26 -16.99
C ALA A 219 -10.39 -3.22 -17.24
N ARG A 220 -10.51 -2.74 -18.47
CA ARG A 220 -11.51 -1.76 -18.91
C ARG A 220 -12.51 -2.42 -19.85
N ILE A 221 -13.67 -1.79 -20.02
CA ILE A 221 -14.62 -2.17 -21.06
C ILE A 221 -13.91 -2.05 -22.42
N GLY A 222 -14.07 -3.07 -23.27
CA GLY A 222 -13.41 -3.19 -24.57
C GLY A 222 -12.08 -3.94 -24.55
N ASP A 223 -11.47 -4.17 -23.39
CA ASP A 223 -10.20 -4.90 -23.34
C ASP A 223 -10.40 -6.38 -23.76
N PRO A 224 -9.51 -6.95 -24.61
CA PRO A 224 -9.65 -8.30 -25.14
C PRO A 224 -9.33 -9.38 -24.10
N THR A 225 -9.92 -10.56 -24.27
CA THR A 225 -9.59 -11.81 -23.56
C THR A 225 -8.72 -12.73 -24.42
N THR A 226 -8.16 -13.76 -23.81
CA THR A 226 -7.28 -14.74 -24.49
C THR A 226 -8.00 -15.65 -25.48
N ASP A 227 -9.32 -15.60 -25.54
CA ASP A 227 -10.20 -16.48 -26.33
C ASP A 227 -11.10 -15.68 -27.30
N ASN A 228 -10.57 -14.56 -27.82
CA ASN A 228 -11.19 -13.70 -28.84
C ASN A 228 -12.56 -13.12 -28.45
N LEU A 229 -12.75 -12.83 -27.16
CA LEU A 229 -13.85 -11.99 -26.67
C LEU A 229 -13.33 -10.67 -26.09
N ASN A 230 -14.25 -9.82 -25.66
CA ASN A 230 -13.95 -8.54 -24.99
C ASN A 230 -14.71 -8.44 -23.66
N VAL A 231 -14.18 -7.62 -22.74
CA VAL A 231 -14.93 -7.16 -21.57
C VAL A 231 -16.03 -6.20 -22.04
N VAL A 232 -17.30 -6.51 -21.74
CA VAL A 232 -18.45 -5.75 -22.26
C VAL A 232 -19.26 -5.02 -21.20
N THR A 233 -19.00 -5.27 -19.92
CA THR A 233 -19.66 -4.61 -18.79
C THR A 233 -18.66 -4.23 -17.71
N GLY A 234 -18.95 -3.14 -16.99
CA GLY A 234 -18.14 -2.60 -15.90
C GLY A 234 -19.00 -1.78 -14.94
N LYS A 235 -18.42 -1.26 -13.85
CA LYS A 235 -19.13 -0.31 -12.96
C LYS A 235 -19.02 1.09 -13.54
N GLU A 236 -20.16 1.71 -13.85
CA GLU A 236 -20.25 3.03 -14.51
C GLU A 236 -19.73 4.20 -13.66
N THR A 237 -19.40 3.97 -12.39
CA THR A 237 -18.92 5.00 -11.46
C THR A 237 -17.41 5.17 -11.46
N VAL A 238 -16.65 4.34 -12.19
CA VAL A 238 -15.18 4.38 -12.22
C VAL A 238 -14.69 4.24 -13.66
N PHE A 239 -14.21 5.35 -14.23
CA PHE A 239 -13.58 5.38 -15.54
C PHE A 239 -12.05 5.38 -15.38
N ILE A 240 -11.40 4.47 -16.10
CA ILE A 240 -9.95 4.24 -16.02
C ILE A 240 -9.34 4.46 -17.41
N GLY A 241 -8.31 5.32 -17.46
CA GLY A 241 -7.56 5.67 -18.67
C GLY A 241 -6.77 4.53 -19.28
#